data_AF-A0AAV4BJ31-F1
#
_entry.id   AF-A0AAV4BJ31-F1
#
_cell.length_a   1.000
_cell.length_b   1.000
_cell.length_c   1.000
_cell.angle_alpha   90.00
_cell.angle_beta   90.00
_cell.angle_gamma   90.00
#
_symmetry.space_group_name_H-M   'P 1'
#
loop_
_entity.id
_entity.type
_entity.pdbx_description
1 polymer ?
#
loop_
_entity_poly.entity_id
_entity_poly.type
_entity_poly.pdbx_seq_one_letter_code
_entity_poly.pdbx_strand_id
1 'polypeptide(L)'
;MMFRLSIAFAVLLAMAMADPVEKRQEEEDDQDQDQGDFQETIIFLKRVTVDTEELFLRGGVGNRQDCQPDEAPEDDPCAIPISHIDLEMTSKIPNRNAYANGDLFLTWGGNEPGQTSNAAGTPAQWTTNDRRKPYYNALNVYGEHMWMVRVNMDCSVLQDGFFDFKGILNNQWEGTIASSNCNGNGAQTPPYTSENHIGRCGYINVFEWDSPSCTIESF
;
A
#
# COMPACT_ATOMS: atom_id res chain seq x y z
N MET A 1 87.76 -8.27 -29.40
CA MET A 1 87.12 -9.33 -30.19
C MET A 1 86.14 -10.07 -29.27
N MET A 2 84.95 -10.43 -29.76
CA MET A 2 83.84 -11.06 -29.03
C MET A 2 83.07 -10.22 -27.98
N PHE A 3 81.81 -10.61 -27.78
CA PHE A 3 80.66 -9.87 -27.21
C PHE A 3 79.78 -10.89 -26.44
N ARG A 4 79.11 -10.46 -25.35
CA ARG A 4 77.68 -10.68 -24.94
C ARG A 4 76.89 -11.91 -25.47
N LEU A 5 75.90 -12.52 -24.78
CA LEU A 5 75.22 -12.39 -23.45
C LEU A 5 74.10 -13.49 -23.33
N SER A 6 73.55 -13.75 -22.12
CA SER A 6 72.17 -14.26 -21.84
C SER A 6 71.79 -15.75 -22.12
N ILE A 7 70.72 -16.38 -21.57
CA ILE A 7 69.79 -16.26 -20.39
C ILE A 7 68.97 -17.59 -20.32
N ALA A 8 68.52 -18.05 -19.12
CA ALA A 8 67.20 -18.69 -18.78
C ALA A 8 67.34 -19.65 -17.56
N PHE A 9 66.63 -19.52 -16.42
CA PHE A 9 65.19 -19.60 -16.06
C PHE A 9 64.60 -21.02 -15.94
N ALA A 10 64.32 -21.47 -14.70
CA ALA A 10 63.39 -22.56 -14.36
C ALA A 10 62.92 -22.49 -12.89
N VAL A 11 61.72 -23.01 -12.62
CA VAL A 11 60.91 -22.94 -11.37
C VAL A 11 60.20 -24.31 -11.26
N LEU A 12 59.84 -24.93 -10.12
CA LEU A 12 59.35 -24.50 -8.79
C LEU A 12 59.70 -25.59 -7.73
N LEU A 13 59.48 -25.32 -6.42
CA LEU A 13 58.72 -26.16 -5.46
C LEU A 13 59.28 -26.14 -4.02
N ALA A 14 58.58 -25.45 -3.12
CA ALA A 14 58.74 -25.58 -1.67
C ALA A 14 57.39 -26.02 -1.08
N MET A 15 57.36 -27.14 -0.35
CA MET A 15 56.24 -27.50 0.52
C MET A 15 56.50 -26.89 1.90
N ALA A 16 55.53 -26.15 2.41
CA ALA A 16 55.50 -25.67 3.79
C ALA A 16 54.28 -26.26 4.52
N MET A 17 54.44 -26.50 5.82
CA MET A 17 53.51 -27.26 6.65
C MET A 17 52.19 -26.53 6.91
N ALA A 18 51.17 -27.28 7.31
CA ALA A 18 49.88 -26.74 7.74
C ALA A 18 49.92 -26.22 9.19
N ASP A 19 49.22 -25.11 9.43
CA ASP A 19 48.77 -24.69 10.76
C ASP A 19 47.23 -24.80 10.83
N PRO A 20 46.64 -25.32 11.92
CA PRO A 20 45.20 -25.43 12.06
C PRO A 20 44.61 -24.12 12.61
N VAL A 21 44.12 -23.25 11.72
CA VAL A 21 43.31 -22.10 12.14
C VAL A 21 41.92 -22.59 12.55
N GLU A 22 41.78 -22.74 13.86
CA GLU A 22 40.58 -22.58 14.69
C GLU A 22 39.28 -22.29 13.93
N LYS A 23 38.29 -23.19 14.11
CA LYS A 23 36.91 -22.98 13.66
C LYS A 23 36.33 -21.75 14.34
N ARG A 24 36.36 -20.60 13.67
CA ARG A 24 35.34 -19.58 13.90
C ARG A 24 34.00 -20.21 13.56
N GLN A 25 33.14 -20.31 14.56
CA GLN A 25 31.71 -20.50 14.33
C GLN A 25 31.24 -19.21 13.67
N GLU A 26 30.68 -19.33 12.47
CA GLU A 26 29.89 -18.27 11.88
C GLU A 26 28.59 -18.24 12.70
N GLU A 27 28.45 -17.22 13.54
CA GLU A 27 27.18 -16.90 14.18
C GLU A 27 26.27 -16.39 13.06
N GLU A 28 25.41 -17.28 12.55
CA GLU A 28 24.28 -16.90 11.71
C GLU A 28 23.34 -16.06 12.59
N ASP A 29 23.40 -14.75 12.42
CA ASP A 29 22.54 -13.76 13.09
C ASP A 29 21.13 -13.87 12.50
N ASP A 30 20.37 -14.86 13.00
CA ASP A 30 18.96 -15.11 12.67
C ASP A 30 18.07 -14.04 13.30
N GLN A 31 18.24 -12.80 12.82
CA GLN A 31 17.29 -11.73 13.03
C GLN A 31 16.13 -11.92 12.07
N ASP A 32 15.18 -12.74 12.49
CA ASP A 32 13.79 -12.71 12.05
C ASP A 32 13.21 -11.34 12.44
N GLN A 33 13.60 -10.30 11.69
CA GLN A 33 13.01 -8.98 11.82
C GLN A 33 11.63 -9.03 11.19
N ASP A 34 10.64 -8.76 12.03
CA ASP A 34 9.23 -8.57 11.71
C ASP A 34 9.07 -7.45 10.65
N GLN A 35 9.30 -7.83 9.40
CA GLN A 35 9.22 -6.99 8.23
C GLN A 35 7.83 -7.21 7.64
N GLY A 36 6.92 -6.29 7.96
CA GLY A 36 5.49 -6.38 7.66
C GLY A 36 5.15 -6.80 6.23
N ASP A 37 4.00 -7.43 6.05
CA ASP A 37 3.57 -8.05 4.79
C ASP A 37 2.98 -7.00 3.83
N PHE A 38 3.83 -6.08 3.36
CA PHE A 38 3.42 -4.98 2.49
C PHE A 38 3.06 -5.47 1.08
N GLN A 39 1.76 -5.48 0.77
CA GLN A 39 1.24 -5.84 -0.56
C GLN A 39 0.63 -4.65 -1.28
N GLU A 40 0.82 -4.56 -2.60
CA GLU A 40 0.13 -3.57 -3.43
C GLU A 40 -1.39 -3.75 -3.28
N THR A 41 -2.10 -2.69 -2.90
CA THR A 41 -3.53 -2.68 -2.69
C THR A 41 -4.13 -1.48 -3.40
N ILE A 42 -5.15 -1.74 -4.22
CA ILE A 42 -5.90 -0.71 -4.94
C ILE A 42 -7.30 -0.63 -4.38
N ILE A 43 -7.79 0.59 -4.15
CA ILE A 43 -9.18 0.87 -3.78
C ILE A 43 -9.74 1.84 -4.82
N PHE A 44 -10.78 1.40 -5.54
CA PHE A 44 -11.62 2.25 -6.37
C PHE A 44 -12.96 2.47 -5.66
N LEU A 45 -13.31 3.72 -5.39
CA LEU A 45 -14.63 4.12 -4.91
C LEU A 45 -15.35 4.94 -5.98
N LYS A 46 -16.44 4.41 -6.53
CA LYS A 46 -17.25 5.09 -7.53
C LYS A 46 -18.13 6.14 -6.89
N ARG A 47 -17.98 7.42 -7.27
CA ARG A 47 -18.87 8.50 -6.86
C ARG A 47 -18.92 9.58 -7.93
N VAL A 48 -20.10 9.86 -8.48
CA VAL A 48 -20.31 10.86 -9.54
C VAL A 48 -20.06 12.27 -9.00
N THR A 49 -18.84 12.75 -9.25
CA THR A 49 -18.26 14.05 -8.86
C THR A 49 -17.56 14.70 -10.04
N VAL A 50 -17.10 15.95 -9.87
CA VAL A 50 -16.08 16.54 -10.76
C VAL A 50 -14.66 16.18 -10.32
N ASP A 51 -13.68 16.47 -11.18
CA ASP A 51 -12.25 16.21 -10.98
C ASP A 51 -11.55 17.22 -10.05
N THR A 52 -12.22 18.32 -9.72
CA THR A 52 -11.75 19.34 -8.75
C THR A 52 -12.28 19.15 -7.33
N GLU A 53 -13.11 18.13 -7.08
CA GLU A 53 -13.51 17.78 -5.71
C GLU A 53 -12.39 17.02 -4.99
N GLU A 54 -12.56 16.77 -3.70
CA GLU A 54 -11.54 16.13 -2.86
C GLU A 54 -12.22 15.02 -2.05
N LEU A 55 -11.90 13.76 -2.41
CA LEU A 55 -12.39 12.57 -1.72
C LEU A 55 -11.24 11.94 -0.93
N PHE A 56 -11.53 11.63 0.33
CA PHE A 56 -10.63 10.95 1.25
C PHE A 56 -11.24 9.62 1.68
N LEU A 57 -10.40 8.66 2.02
CA LEU A 57 -10.79 7.44 2.71
C LEU A 57 -10.32 7.53 4.16
N ARG A 58 -11.12 6.97 5.06
CA ARG A 58 -10.71 6.59 6.42
C ARG A 58 -11.09 5.15 6.65
N GLY A 59 -10.26 4.42 7.39
CA GLY A 59 -10.41 2.98 7.50
C GLY A 59 -9.44 2.37 8.49
N GLY A 60 -9.39 1.05 8.57
CA GLY A 60 -8.52 0.39 9.52
C GLY A 60 -8.79 -1.10 9.62
N VAL A 61 -8.18 -1.74 10.62
CA VAL A 61 -8.45 -3.13 10.98
C VAL A 61 -9.92 -3.26 11.39
N GLY A 62 -10.69 -4.05 10.65
CA GLY A 62 -12.12 -4.26 10.91
C GLY A 62 -12.39 -5.08 12.17
N ASN A 63 -13.61 -4.96 12.71
CA ASN A 63 -14.13 -5.77 13.83
C ASN A 63 -13.32 -5.72 15.15
N ARG A 64 -12.45 -4.73 15.32
CA ARG A 64 -11.79 -4.41 16.61
C ARG A 64 -12.68 -3.51 17.47
N GLN A 65 -12.55 -3.65 18.79
CA GLN A 65 -13.27 -2.82 19.79
C GLN A 65 -12.35 -1.87 20.56
N ASP A 66 -11.04 -1.99 20.34
CA ASP A 66 -9.97 -1.30 21.05
C ASP A 66 -9.30 -0.18 20.23
N CYS A 67 -9.88 0.20 19.08
CA CYS A 67 -9.42 1.31 18.25
C CYS A 67 -9.36 2.64 19.04
N GLN A 68 -8.32 3.43 18.80
CA GLN A 68 -8.09 4.74 19.42
C GLN A 68 -7.95 5.85 18.36
N PRO A 69 -9.00 6.17 17.59
CA PRO A 69 -8.92 7.08 16.44
C PRO A 69 -8.63 8.56 16.78
N ASP A 70 -8.68 8.92 18.08
CA ASP A 70 -8.34 10.25 18.59
C ASP A 70 -6.87 10.36 19.05
N GLU A 71 -6.13 9.24 19.12
CA GLU A 71 -4.70 9.19 19.45
C GLU A 71 -3.83 9.28 18.17
N ALA A 72 -2.50 9.22 18.32
CA ALA A 72 -1.59 9.14 17.18
C ALA A 72 -1.79 7.80 16.42
N PRO A 73 -1.77 7.76 15.07
CA PRO A 73 -2.02 6.52 14.32
C PRO A 73 -1.05 5.38 14.67
N GLU A 74 0.20 5.69 15.01
CA GLU A 74 1.17 4.71 15.49
C GLU A 74 0.81 4.04 16.83
N ASP A 75 -0.09 4.65 17.61
CA ASP A 75 -0.60 4.15 18.89
C ASP A 75 -2.03 3.55 18.77
N ASP A 76 -2.71 3.68 17.61
CA ASP A 76 -4.04 3.11 17.36
C ASP A 76 -3.95 1.64 16.87
N PRO A 77 -4.44 0.63 17.62
CA PRO A 77 -4.42 -0.77 17.21
C PRO A 77 -5.23 -1.10 15.93
N CYS A 78 -5.97 -0.13 15.41
CA CYS A 78 -6.75 -0.24 14.19
C CYS A 78 -6.15 0.50 12.99
N ALA A 79 -5.11 1.30 13.15
CA ALA A 79 -4.41 1.93 12.04
C ALA A 79 -3.61 0.89 11.24
N ILE A 80 -3.66 0.96 9.91
CA ILE A 80 -2.92 0.05 9.02
C ILE A 80 -1.79 0.82 8.35
N PRO A 81 -0.51 0.44 8.52
CA PRO A 81 0.60 1.07 7.81
C PRO A 81 0.43 1.02 6.29
N ILE A 82 0.61 2.16 5.63
CA ILE A 82 0.56 2.30 4.17
C ILE A 82 1.75 3.09 3.63
N SER A 83 2.06 2.88 2.36
CA SER A 83 2.92 3.78 1.58
C SER A 83 2.31 4.04 0.21
N HIS A 84 2.20 5.32 -0.17
CA HIS A 84 1.63 5.71 -1.47
C HIS A 84 2.50 5.25 -2.64
N ILE A 85 1.87 4.62 -3.63
CA ILE A 85 2.49 4.27 -4.91
C ILE A 85 2.13 5.37 -5.92
N ASP A 86 3.02 5.63 -6.88
CA ASP A 86 2.68 6.51 -8.01
C ASP A 86 1.47 5.95 -8.77
N LEU A 87 0.54 6.83 -9.14
CA LEU A 87 -0.63 6.45 -9.94
C LEU A 87 -0.29 6.32 -11.43
N GLU A 88 0.93 6.68 -11.84
CA GLU A 88 1.43 6.60 -13.23
C GLU A 88 0.58 7.41 -14.23
N MET A 89 0.02 8.53 -13.74
CA MET A 89 -0.87 9.41 -14.48
C MET A 89 -0.08 10.53 -15.19
N THR A 90 -0.42 10.81 -16.45
CA THR A 90 0.19 11.92 -17.21
C THR A 90 -0.32 13.30 -16.77
N SER A 91 -1.54 13.35 -16.21
CA SER A 91 -2.10 14.56 -15.60
C SER A 91 -1.45 14.84 -14.25
N LYS A 92 -1.08 16.10 -14.00
CA LYS A 92 -0.58 16.52 -12.69
C LYS A 92 -1.71 16.46 -11.66
N ILE A 93 -1.40 15.91 -10.49
CA ILE A 93 -2.33 15.71 -9.37
C ILE A 93 -1.79 16.36 -8.08
N PRO A 94 -1.49 17.69 -8.10
CA PRO A 94 -0.73 18.34 -7.04
C PRO A 94 -1.45 18.34 -5.68
N ASN A 95 -2.77 18.54 -5.65
CA ASN A 95 -3.55 18.52 -4.41
C ASN A 95 -3.49 17.12 -3.76
N ARG A 96 -3.81 16.06 -4.51
CA ARG A 96 -3.72 14.67 -4.04
C ARG A 96 -2.33 14.35 -3.50
N ASN A 97 -1.27 14.73 -4.23
CA ASN A 97 0.10 14.48 -3.78
C ASN A 97 0.49 15.32 -2.54
N ALA A 98 -0.08 16.52 -2.36
CA ALA A 98 0.11 17.31 -1.14
C ALA A 98 -0.65 16.73 0.06
N TYR A 99 -1.84 16.16 -0.16
CA TYR A 99 -2.58 15.42 0.87
C TYR A 99 -1.90 14.09 1.22
N ALA A 100 -1.25 13.42 0.26
CA ALA A 100 -0.57 12.14 0.49
C ALA A 100 0.80 12.30 1.20
N ASN A 101 1.31 13.53 1.28
CA ASN A 101 2.54 13.80 2.01
C ASN A 101 2.30 13.67 3.51
N GLY A 102 2.95 12.71 4.17
CA GLY A 102 2.72 12.43 5.60
C GLY A 102 1.44 11.65 5.90
N ASP A 103 0.79 11.08 4.88
CA ASP A 103 -0.25 10.06 5.02
C ASP A 103 0.46 8.69 5.06
N LEU A 104 0.54 8.10 6.26
CA LEU A 104 1.33 6.91 6.58
C LEU A 104 0.46 5.73 7.05
N PHE A 105 -0.79 5.98 7.42
CA PHE A 105 -1.72 4.96 7.89
C PHE A 105 -3.10 5.11 7.24
N LEU A 106 -3.70 3.99 6.83
CA LEU A 106 -5.16 3.94 6.70
C LEU A 106 -5.72 3.85 8.13
N THR A 107 -6.21 4.99 8.64
CA THR A 107 -6.76 5.14 9.99
C THR A 107 -8.18 5.71 9.97
N TRP A 108 -8.95 5.45 11.03
CA TRP A 108 -10.24 6.09 11.33
C TRP A 108 -10.06 7.52 11.85
N GLY A 109 -8.84 7.85 12.28
CA GLY A 109 -8.42 9.16 12.76
C GLY A 109 -8.44 10.26 11.71
N GLY A 110 -7.94 11.44 12.11
CA GLY A 110 -8.03 12.68 11.36
C GLY A 110 -7.07 12.81 10.17
N ASN A 111 -6.59 14.03 9.97
CA ASN A 111 -5.38 14.25 9.21
C ASN A 111 -4.16 13.79 10.04
N GLU A 112 -3.14 13.28 9.37
CA GLU A 112 -1.89 12.87 9.98
C GLU A 112 -0.84 14.01 10.07
N PRO A 113 0.20 13.86 10.91
CA PRO A 113 1.33 14.79 10.95
C PRO A 113 2.10 14.84 9.63
N GLY A 114 1.95 15.96 8.91
CA GLY A 114 2.65 16.21 7.64
C GLY A 114 1.72 16.37 6.45
N GLN A 115 0.48 15.89 6.55
CA GLN A 115 -0.59 16.25 5.62
C GLN A 115 -0.90 17.75 5.74
N THR A 116 -1.52 18.33 4.71
CA THR A 116 -2.03 19.70 4.80
C THR A 116 -3.23 19.75 5.75
N SER A 117 -3.46 20.90 6.40
CA SER A 117 -4.47 21.06 7.46
C SER A 117 -5.94 20.95 7.00
N ASN A 118 -6.18 20.66 5.72
CA ASN A 118 -7.50 20.42 5.13
C ASN A 118 -7.64 19.00 4.55
N ALA A 119 -6.63 18.15 4.69
CA ALA A 119 -6.78 16.71 4.46
C ALA A 119 -7.81 16.13 5.44
N ALA A 120 -8.53 15.09 5.02
CA ALA A 120 -9.50 14.40 5.87
C ALA A 120 -9.25 12.89 5.95
N GLY A 121 -8.01 12.44 5.76
CA GLY A 121 -7.57 11.04 5.74
C GLY A 121 -6.76 10.72 4.47
N THR A 122 -6.74 9.46 4.06
CA THR A 122 -6.02 8.97 2.88
C THR A 122 -6.63 9.52 1.59
N PRO A 123 -5.91 10.30 0.77
CA PRO A 123 -6.49 11.00 -0.37
C PRO A 123 -6.63 10.11 -1.62
N ALA A 124 -7.85 10.06 -2.17
CA ALA A 124 -8.12 9.41 -3.43
C ALA A 124 -7.97 10.37 -4.62
N GLN A 125 -7.62 9.84 -5.79
CA GLN A 125 -7.55 10.59 -7.04
C GLN A 125 -8.75 10.26 -7.95
N TRP A 126 -9.45 11.26 -8.46
CA TRP A 126 -10.44 11.07 -9.53
C TRP A 126 -9.74 10.52 -10.78
N THR A 127 -10.28 9.45 -11.38
CA THR A 127 -9.75 8.82 -12.59
C THR A 127 -10.85 8.48 -13.62
N THR A 128 -10.42 8.25 -14.85
CA THR A 128 -11.25 7.75 -15.96
C THR A 128 -10.52 6.65 -16.75
N ASN A 129 -11.30 5.79 -17.43
CA ASN A 129 -10.80 4.83 -18.41
C ASN A 129 -10.70 5.39 -19.85
N ASP A 130 -11.15 6.63 -20.10
CA ASP A 130 -11.01 7.28 -21.43
C ASP A 130 -9.60 7.86 -21.63
N ARG A 131 -8.80 7.17 -22.44
CA ARG A 131 -7.43 7.53 -22.87
C ARG A 131 -7.29 8.94 -23.48
N ARG A 132 -8.39 9.61 -23.82
CA ARG A 132 -8.41 10.95 -24.44
C ARG A 132 -8.63 12.06 -23.42
N LYS A 133 -9.03 11.73 -22.19
CA LYS A 133 -9.34 12.69 -21.13
C LYS A 133 -8.15 12.89 -20.19
N PRO A 134 -8.06 14.06 -19.53
CA PRO A 134 -7.26 14.21 -18.31
C PRO A 134 -7.65 13.14 -17.29
N TYR A 135 -6.71 12.79 -16.42
CA TYR A 135 -6.88 11.79 -15.37
C TYR A 135 -7.21 10.38 -15.86
N TYR A 136 -6.89 10.06 -17.12
CA TYR A 136 -6.81 8.67 -17.57
C TYR A 136 -5.85 7.88 -16.67
N ASN A 137 -6.31 6.72 -16.19
CA ASN A 137 -5.47 5.73 -15.53
C ASN A 137 -5.65 4.37 -16.21
N ALA A 138 -4.55 3.66 -16.48
CA ALA A 138 -4.62 2.37 -17.17
C ALA A 138 -5.18 1.22 -16.32
N LEU A 139 -5.14 1.36 -14.99
CA LEU A 139 -5.69 0.39 -14.02
C LEU A 139 -7.19 0.62 -13.79
N ASN A 140 -7.71 1.82 -14.09
CA ASN A 140 -9.15 2.05 -14.15
C ASN A 140 -9.69 1.49 -15.48
N VAL A 141 -10.34 0.34 -15.40
CA VAL A 141 -11.11 -0.25 -16.50
C VAL A 141 -12.63 -0.03 -16.35
N TYR A 142 -13.06 0.57 -15.23
CA TYR A 142 -14.43 0.54 -14.72
C TYR A 142 -15.29 1.73 -15.15
N GLY A 143 -14.68 2.84 -15.60
CA GLY A 143 -15.40 3.99 -16.17
C GLY A 143 -14.88 5.34 -15.72
N GLU A 144 -15.74 6.35 -15.85
CA GLU A 144 -15.55 7.69 -15.25
C GLU A 144 -16.00 7.72 -13.80
N HIS A 145 -15.54 8.72 -13.05
CA HIS A 145 -15.90 8.96 -11.65
C HIS A 145 -15.45 7.86 -10.67
N MET A 146 -14.31 7.23 -10.95
CA MET A 146 -13.64 6.31 -10.04
C MET A 146 -12.55 7.02 -9.25
N TRP A 147 -12.72 7.09 -7.94
CA TRP A 147 -11.72 7.62 -7.02
C TRP A 147 -10.76 6.52 -6.60
N MET A 148 -9.47 6.68 -6.92
CA MET A 148 -8.44 5.67 -6.78
C MET A 148 -7.48 5.99 -5.63
N VAL A 149 -7.26 5.01 -4.75
CA VAL A 149 -6.10 4.92 -3.84
C VAL A 149 -5.25 3.73 -4.29
N ARG A 150 -3.92 3.90 -4.30
CA ARG A 150 -2.92 2.87 -4.64
C ARG A 150 -1.79 2.95 -3.63
N VAL A 151 -1.64 1.92 -2.82
CA VAL A 151 -0.67 1.87 -1.71
C VAL A 151 -0.01 0.50 -1.63
N ASN A 152 1.18 0.40 -1.04
CA ASN A 152 1.54 -0.84 -0.36
C ASN A 152 0.90 -0.77 1.02
N MET A 153 0.11 -1.77 1.39
CA MET A 153 -0.58 -1.87 2.67
C MET A 153 0.00 -3.06 3.43
N ASP A 154 0.28 -2.90 4.72
CA ASP A 154 0.74 -4.01 5.55
C ASP A 154 -0.43 -4.98 5.84
N CYS A 155 -0.38 -6.16 5.24
CA CYS A 155 -1.40 -7.19 5.44
C CYS A 155 -1.21 -7.97 6.74
N SER A 156 -0.04 -7.89 7.40
CA SER A 156 0.29 -8.70 8.58
C SER A 156 -0.56 -8.35 9.80
N VAL A 157 -1.05 -7.11 9.89
CA VAL A 157 -1.92 -6.62 10.96
C VAL A 157 -3.40 -6.94 10.75
N LEU A 158 -3.77 -7.59 9.64
CA LEU A 158 -5.16 -7.80 9.23
C LEU A 158 -5.69 -9.20 9.54
N GLN A 159 -6.95 -9.27 9.97
CA GLN A 159 -7.66 -10.56 10.09
C GLN A 159 -8.01 -11.10 8.70
N ASP A 160 -7.39 -12.23 8.32
CA ASP A 160 -7.57 -12.91 7.03
C ASP A 160 -7.35 -11.99 5.79
N GLY A 161 -6.54 -10.93 5.97
CA GLY A 161 -6.24 -9.92 4.95
C GLY A 161 -7.37 -8.90 4.69
N PHE A 162 -8.41 -8.84 5.54
CA PHE A 162 -9.52 -7.89 5.38
C PHE A 162 -9.32 -6.60 6.17
N PHE A 163 -9.70 -5.47 5.56
CA PHE A 163 -9.72 -4.15 6.17
C PHE A 163 -11.06 -3.44 5.90
N ASP A 164 -11.41 -2.49 6.76
CA ASP A 164 -12.60 -1.66 6.62
C ASP A 164 -12.24 -0.25 6.14
N PHE A 165 -13.13 0.41 5.41
CA PHE A 165 -13.03 1.85 5.16
C PHE A 165 -14.38 2.51 4.80
N LYS A 166 -14.39 3.84 4.83
CA LYS A 166 -15.47 4.70 4.33
C LYS A 166 -14.91 5.87 3.51
N GLY A 167 -15.68 6.33 2.54
CA GLY A 167 -15.44 7.58 1.83
C GLY A 167 -15.88 8.83 2.60
N ILE A 168 -15.11 9.90 2.45
CA ILE A 168 -15.42 11.26 2.92
C ILE A 168 -15.30 12.21 1.73
N LEU A 169 -16.34 13.00 1.49
CA LEU A 169 -16.42 13.99 0.42
C LEU A 169 -17.00 15.29 1.01
N ASN A 170 -16.33 16.43 0.80
CA ASN A 170 -16.75 17.72 1.35
C ASN A 170 -17.01 17.69 2.88
N ASN A 171 -16.15 16.99 3.63
CA ASN A 171 -16.29 16.73 5.08
C ASN A 171 -17.60 16.02 5.49
N GLN A 172 -18.23 15.28 4.58
CA GLN A 172 -19.36 14.41 4.87
C GLN A 172 -18.96 12.95 4.60
N TRP A 173 -19.23 12.08 5.57
CA TRP A 173 -19.10 10.64 5.40
C TRP A 173 -20.19 10.10 4.48
N GLU A 174 -19.90 9.02 3.79
CA GLU A 174 -20.93 8.09 3.28
C GLU A 174 -21.84 7.56 4.41
N GLY A 175 -23.05 7.11 4.04
CA GLY A 175 -23.96 6.46 4.97
C GLY A 175 -23.52 5.06 5.41
N THR A 176 -24.29 4.42 6.29
CA THR A 176 -24.08 3.01 6.68
C THR A 176 -24.12 2.10 5.45
N ILE A 177 -23.03 1.35 5.22
CA ILE A 177 -22.90 0.34 4.18
C ILE A 177 -23.23 -1.00 4.81
N ALA A 178 -24.35 -1.62 4.43
CA ALA A 178 -24.65 -2.98 4.83
C ALA A 178 -23.78 -3.97 4.01
N SER A 179 -22.50 -4.06 4.35
CA SER A 179 -21.49 -4.82 3.60
C SER A 179 -21.94 -6.24 3.27
N SER A 180 -21.63 -6.67 2.05
CA SER A 180 -22.06 -7.97 1.50
C SER A 180 -20.88 -8.68 0.84
N ASN A 181 -21.03 -9.98 0.55
CA ASN A 181 -19.99 -10.72 -0.17
C ASN A 181 -19.73 -10.09 -1.53
N CYS A 182 -18.48 -9.66 -1.77
CA CYS A 182 -18.08 -9.08 -3.04
C CYS A 182 -18.04 -10.14 -4.16
N ASN A 183 -18.13 -9.66 -5.39
CA ASN A 183 -17.91 -10.46 -6.61
C ASN A 183 -16.42 -10.41 -7.02
N GLY A 184 -16.03 -11.11 -8.08
CA GLY A 184 -14.67 -11.08 -8.63
C GLY A 184 -13.82 -12.30 -8.22
N ASN A 185 -12.67 -12.47 -8.88
CA ASN A 185 -11.80 -13.64 -8.69
C ASN A 185 -10.94 -13.57 -7.41
N GLY A 186 -10.81 -12.38 -6.80
CA GLY A 186 -10.10 -12.12 -5.54
C GLY A 186 -11.03 -12.04 -4.32
N ALA A 187 -12.35 -12.16 -4.51
CA ALA A 187 -13.31 -12.09 -3.43
C ALA A 187 -13.28 -13.33 -2.52
N GLN A 188 -13.44 -13.07 -1.22
CA GLN A 188 -13.63 -14.06 -0.17
C GLN A 188 -14.67 -13.51 0.83
N THR A 189 -15.30 -14.39 1.60
CA THR A 189 -16.21 -13.99 2.69
C THR A 189 -15.39 -13.45 3.87
N PRO A 190 -15.62 -12.21 4.33
CA PRO A 190 -14.95 -11.69 5.52
C PRO A 190 -15.32 -12.49 6.78
N PRO A 191 -14.42 -12.61 7.78
CA PRO A 191 -14.70 -13.32 9.03
C PRO A 191 -15.63 -12.54 9.99
N TYR A 192 -16.08 -11.35 9.60
CA TYR A 192 -16.94 -10.44 10.37
C TYR A 192 -17.90 -9.67 9.45
N THR A 193 -18.80 -8.87 10.04
CA THR A 193 -19.70 -7.95 9.34
C THR A 193 -19.40 -6.51 9.72
N SER A 194 -19.57 -5.57 8.80
CA SER A 194 -19.31 -4.15 9.05
C SER A 194 -20.39 -3.22 8.47
N GLU A 195 -20.51 -2.03 9.07
CA GLU A 195 -21.27 -0.87 8.54
C GLU A 195 -20.44 -0.01 7.55
N ASN A 196 -19.21 -0.44 7.27
CA ASN A 196 -18.24 0.14 6.37
C ASN A 196 -18.13 -0.68 5.07
N HIS A 197 -17.41 -0.18 4.07
CA HIS A 197 -16.90 -1.05 3.02
C HIS A 197 -15.82 -1.99 3.59
N ILE A 198 -15.83 -3.27 3.20
CA ILE A 198 -14.80 -4.25 3.59
C ILE A 198 -14.00 -4.63 2.34
N GLY A 199 -12.70 -4.33 2.34
CA GLY A 199 -11.74 -4.66 1.28
C GLY A 199 -10.77 -5.77 1.68
N ARG A 200 -9.92 -6.19 0.73
CA ARG A 200 -8.83 -7.15 0.92
C ARG A 200 -7.49 -6.55 0.52
N CYS A 201 -6.51 -6.69 1.40
CA CYS A 201 -5.13 -6.30 1.19
C CYS A 201 -4.45 -7.24 0.19
N GLY A 202 -3.67 -6.69 -0.75
CA GLY A 202 -3.08 -7.45 -1.87
C GLY A 202 -4.01 -7.64 -3.08
N TYR A 203 -5.08 -6.85 -3.22
CA TYR A 203 -6.07 -6.97 -4.30
C TYR A 203 -6.51 -5.61 -4.88
N ILE A 204 -7.21 -5.67 -6.01
CA ILE A 204 -7.94 -4.55 -6.61
C ILE A 204 -9.37 -4.58 -6.09
N ASN A 205 -9.70 -3.64 -5.21
CA ASN A 205 -11.01 -3.54 -4.57
C ASN A 205 -11.84 -2.44 -5.24
N VAL A 206 -13.09 -2.72 -5.59
CA VAL A 206 -13.96 -1.82 -6.34
C VAL A 206 -15.31 -1.72 -5.66
N PHE A 207 -15.70 -0.49 -5.30
CA PHE A 207 -16.91 -0.18 -4.54
C PHE A 207 -17.70 0.96 -5.19
N GLU A 208 -18.95 1.13 -4.78
CA GLU A 208 -19.78 2.28 -5.11
C GLU A 208 -20.25 2.98 -3.83
N TRP A 209 -20.16 4.30 -3.81
CA TRP A 209 -20.51 5.13 -2.66
C TRP A 209 -21.98 4.93 -2.23
N ASP A 210 -22.23 4.86 -0.92
CA ASP A 210 -23.55 4.54 -0.31
C ASP A 210 -24.14 3.19 -0.77
N SER A 211 -23.33 2.25 -1.30
CA SER A 211 -23.78 0.98 -1.87
C SER A 211 -23.07 -0.23 -1.25
N PRO A 212 -23.77 -1.33 -0.94
CA PRO A 212 -23.15 -2.58 -0.51
C PRO A 212 -22.52 -3.38 -1.67
N SER A 213 -22.55 -2.82 -2.89
CA SER A 213 -22.05 -3.47 -4.10
C SER A 213 -20.54 -3.36 -4.19
N CYS A 214 -19.87 -4.51 -4.31
CA CYS A 214 -18.42 -4.56 -4.44
C CYS A 214 -17.92 -5.69 -5.36
N THR A 215 -16.73 -5.47 -5.91
CA THR A 215 -15.96 -6.46 -6.69
C THR A 215 -14.51 -6.41 -6.22
N ILE A 216 -13.89 -7.56 -6.01
CA ILE A 216 -12.48 -7.70 -5.61
C ILE A 216 -11.82 -8.64 -6.61
N GLU A 217 -10.82 -8.13 -7.33
CA GLU A 217 -10.06 -8.85 -8.35
C GLU A 217 -8.59 -9.00 -7.92
N SER A 218 -7.95 -10.08 -8.37
CA SER A 218 -6.50 -10.22 -8.35
C SER A 218 -5.85 -9.24 -9.33
N PHE A 219 -4.56 -8.99 -9.13
CA PHE A 219 -3.68 -8.47 -10.17
C PHE A 219 -3.52 -9.46 -11.35
#